data_AF-A0A497B8N5-F1
#
_entry.id   AF-A0A497B8N5-F1
#
_cell.length_a   1.000
_cell.length_b   1.000
_cell.length_c   1.000
_cell.angle_alpha   90.00
_cell.angle_beta   90.00
_cell.angle_gamma   90.00
#
_symmetry.space_group_name_H-M   'P 1'
#
loop_
_entity.id
_entity.type
_entity.pdbx_description
1 polymer ?
#
loop_
_entity_poly.entity_id
_entity_poly.type
_entity_poly.pdbx_seq_one_letter_code
_entity_poly.pdbx_strand_id
1 'polypeptide(L)'
;MDFSRLHFREFIKEVEGKAQKVMYVYHYQTAEGELIFRYDNSQHRPALGFREHKHTPQGIIEAPGPALEDVLAEIAVTKEWV
;
A
#
# COMPACT_ATOMS: atom_id res chain seq x y z
N MET A 1 -20.20 9.05 7.75
CA MET A 1 -18.82 8.55 7.55
C MET A 1 -18.92 7.17 6.93
N ASP A 2 -18.01 6.82 6.03
CA ASP A 2 -18.07 5.56 5.27
C ASP A 2 -17.37 4.38 5.96
N PHE A 3 -16.79 4.60 7.14
CA PHE A 3 -16.07 3.62 7.97
C PHE A 3 -14.98 2.83 7.24
N SER A 4 -14.48 3.36 6.11
CA SER A 4 -13.33 2.81 5.42
C SER A 4 -12.08 2.94 6.29
N ARG A 5 -11.12 2.02 6.11
CA ARG A 5 -9.96 1.91 6.99
C ARG A 5 -8.67 1.73 6.19
N LEU A 6 -7.68 2.55 6.51
CA LEU A 6 -6.29 2.34 6.10
C LEU A 6 -5.52 1.68 7.25
N HIS A 7 -5.04 0.46 7.03
CA HIS A 7 -4.06 -0.18 7.89
C HIS A 7 -2.69 -0.03 7.24
N PHE A 8 -1.74 0.61 7.93
CA PHE A 8 -0.40 0.78 7.39
C PHE A 8 0.68 0.31 8.36
N ARG A 9 1.81 -0.10 7.78
CA ARG A 9 3.04 -0.44 8.50
C ARG A 9 4.23 -0.11 7.62
N GLU A 10 5.23 0.53 8.20
CA GLU A 10 6.53 0.74 7.57
C GLU A 10 7.61 0.21 8.50
N PHE A 11 8.62 -0.44 7.91
CA PHE A 11 9.86 -0.78 8.60
C PHE A 11 10.96 0.07 7.99
N ILE A 12 11.49 0.96 8.81
CA ILE A 12 12.54 1.88 8.44
C ILE A 12 13.86 1.39 9.03
N LYS A 13 14.89 1.34 8.20
CA LYS A 13 16.26 1.06 8.63
C LYS A 13 17.09 2.31 8.39
N GLU A 14 17.90 2.70 9.37
CA GLU A 14 18.94 3.69 9.14
C GLU A 14 20.12 3.05 8.41
N VAL A 15 20.53 3.66 7.28
CA VAL A 15 21.67 3.26 6.47
C VAL A 15 22.44 4.52 6.11
N GLU A 16 23.67 4.63 6.58
CA GLU A 16 24.56 5.78 6.31
C GLU A 16 23.93 7.14 6.67
N GLY A 17 23.25 7.21 7.83
CA GLY A 17 22.56 8.42 8.28
C GLY A 17 21.27 8.75 7.51
N LYS A 18 20.79 7.85 6.64
CA LYS A 18 19.53 7.99 5.90
C LYS A 18 18.51 6.96 6.33
N ALA A 19 17.27 7.40 6.53
CA ALA A 19 16.13 6.52 6.75
C ALA A 19 15.73 5.84 5.42
N GLN A 20 15.82 4.52 5.36
CA GLN A 20 15.42 3.71 4.21
C GLN A 20 14.22 2.84 4.58
N LYS A 21 13.13 2.94 3.80
CA LYS A 21 11.97 2.05 3.91
C LYS A 21 12.31 0.68 3.33
N VAL A 22 12.46 -0.34 4.19
CA VAL A 22 12.87 -1.68 3.77
C VAL A 22 11.67 -2.63 3.59
N MET A 23 10.61 -2.42 4.35
CA MET A 23 9.33 -3.12 4.19
C MET A 23 8.18 -2.15 4.40
N TYR A 24 7.09 -2.35 3.67
CA TYR A 24 5.87 -1.60 3.87
C TYR A 24 4.64 -2.41 3.52
N VAL A 25 3.52 -2.03 4.14
CA VAL A 25 2.18 -2.46 3.78
C VAL A 25 1.26 -1.24 3.96
N TYR A 26 0.48 -0.93 2.94
CA TYR A 26 -0.63 0.02 3.00
C TYR A 26 -1.87 -0.69 2.50
N HIS A 27 -2.73 -1.16 3.41
CA HIS A 27 -3.94 -1.90 3.10
C HIS A 27 -5.15 -1.00 3.32
N TYR A 28 -5.84 -0.65 2.23
CA TYR A 28 -7.07 0.12 2.29
C TYR A 28 -8.28 -0.76 1.98
N GLN A 29 -9.28 -0.70 2.86
CA GLN A 29 -10.45 -1.57 2.82
C GLN A 29 -11.76 -0.84 3.15
N THR A 30 -12.88 -1.42 2.74
CA THR A 30 -14.23 -0.96 3.10
C THR A 30 -14.50 -1.15 4.60
N ALA A 31 -15.67 -0.68 5.05
CA ALA A 31 -16.15 -0.91 6.40
C ALA A 31 -16.31 -2.41 6.71
N GLU A 32 -16.73 -3.19 5.72
CA GLU A 32 -16.93 -4.64 5.76
C GLU A 32 -15.61 -5.41 5.72
N GLY A 33 -14.49 -4.73 5.39
CA GLY A 33 -13.17 -5.34 5.29
C GLY A 33 -12.82 -5.83 3.88
N GLU A 34 -13.61 -5.48 2.88
CA GLU A 34 -13.30 -5.80 1.49
C GLU A 34 -12.13 -4.95 0.99
N LEU A 35 -11.18 -5.59 0.31
CA LEU A 35 -9.99 -4.92 -0.21
C LEU A 35 -10.38 -3.89 -1.27
N ILE A 36 -9.95 -2.64 -1.09
CA ILE A 36 -10.03 -1.60 -2.13
C ILE A 36 -8.69 -1.58 -2.87
N PHE A 37 -7.58 -1.45 -2.14
CA PHE A 37 -6.25 -1.69 -2.69
C PHE A 37 -5.25 -2.00 -1.56
N ARG A 38 -4.14 -2.66 -1.92
CA ARG A 38 -3.00 -2.78 -1.00
C ARG A 38 -1.67 -2.60 -1.73
N TYR A 39 -0.84 -1.70 -1.24
CA TYR A 39 0.56 -1.61 -1.65
C TYR A 39 1.42 -2.37 -0.65
N ASP A 40 2.28 -3.27 -1.11
CA ASP A 40 3.28 -3.90 -0.27
C ASP A 40 4.49 -4.39 -1.08
N ASN A 41 5.56 -4.71 -0.38
CA ASN A 41 6.78 -5.26 -1.00
C ASN A 41 7.12 -6.66 -0.49
N SER A 42 6.10 -7.43 -0.07
CA SER A 42 6.25 -8.79 0.42
C SER A 42 6.67 -9.73 -0.71
N GLN A 43 7.52 -10.72 -0.40
CA GLN A 43 7.86 -11.75 -1.38
C GLN A 43 6.72 -12.75 -1.54
N HIS A 44 6.25 -12.91 -2.79
CA HIS A 44 5.20 -13.84 -3.15
C HIS A 44 5.72 -15.25 -3.49
N ARG A 45 4.87 -16.26 -3.29
CA ARG A 45 5.05 -17.63 -3.80
C ARG A 45 3.78 -18.06 -4.56
N PRO A 46 3.85 -18.30 -5.88
CA PRO A 46 5.02 -18.18 -6.77
C PRO A 46 5.52 -16.73 -6.90
N ALA A 47 6.76 -16.55 -7.36
CA ALA A 47 7.37 -15.24 -7.52
C ALA A 47 6.67 -14.43 -8.62
N LEU A 48 6.46 -13.12 -8.39
CA LEU A 48 5.81 -12.21 -9.33
C LEU A 48 6.76 -11.64 -10.40
N GLY A 49 8.08 -11.72 -10.18
CA GLY A 49 9.10 -11.10 -11.04
C GLY A 49 9.44 -9.66 -10.66
N PHE A 50 8.62 -9.02 -9.84
CA PHE A 50 8.83 -7.68 -9.28
C PHE A 50 8.67 -7.71 -7.75
N ARG A 51 9.37 -6.80 -7.06
CA ARG A 51 9.34 -6.71 -5.59
C ARG A 51 8.19 -5.85 -5.09
N GLU A 52 8.00 -4.69 -5.71
CA GLU A 52 6.98 -3.71 -5.31
C GLU A 52 5.74 -3.88 -6.17
N HIS A 53 4.59 -3.88 -5.53
CA HIS A 53 3.35 -4.19 -6.22
C HIS A 53 2.11 -3.67 -5.49
N LYS A 54 1.01 -3.62 -6.23
CA LYS A 54 -0.31 -3.25 -5.76
C LYS A 54 -1.28 -4.41 -5.95
N HIS A 55 -1.97 -4.79 -4.89
CA HIS A 55 -3.13 -5.66 -4.91
C HIS A 55 -4.38 -4.82 -5.16
N THR A 56 -5.22 -5.28 -6.08
CA THR A 56 -6.53 -4.71 -6.43
C THR A 56 -7.57 -5.83 -6.42
N PRO A 57 -8.88 -5.52 -6.44
CA PRO A 57 -9.92 -6.53 -6.62
C PRO A 57 -9.75 -7.35 -7.91
N GLN A 58 -9.06 -6.81 -8.91
CA GLN A 58 -8.81 -7.46 -10.21
C GLN A 58 -7.51 -8.28 -10.24
N GLY A 59 -6.67 -8.19 -9.20
CA GLY A 59 -5.41 -8.93 -9.12
C GLY A 59 -4.22 -8.06 -8.72
N ILE A 60 -3.02 -8.61 -8.93
CA ILE A 60 -1.76 -8.00 -8.54
C ILE A 60 -1.11 -7.36 -9.77
N ILE A 61 -0.71 -6.10 -9.63
CA ILE A 61 0.03 -5.34 -10.66
C ILE A 61 1.36 -4.86 -10.11
N GLU A 62 2.36 -4.76 -10.98
CA GLU A 62 3.62 -4.07 -10.64
C GLU A 62 3.34 -2.59 -10.40
N ALA A 63 3.83 -2.06 -9.28
CA ALA A 63 3.66 -0.66 -8.92
C ALA A 63 4.80 -0.24 -7.98
N PRO A 64 5.34 0.99 -8.13
CA PRO A 64 6.35 1.50 -7.21
C PRO A 64 5.77 1.65 -5.80
N GLY A 65 6.63 1.52 -4.78
CA GLY A 65 6.23 1.74 -3.40
C GLY A 65 5.93 3.21 -3.10
N PRO A 66 4.67 3.59 -2.81
CA PRO A 66 4.32 4.98 -2.55
C PRO A 66 4.83 5.46 -1.18
N ALA A 67 4.86 6.79 -0.99
CA ALA A 67 4.89 7.37 0.33
C ALA A 67 3.48 7.32 0.97
N LEU A 68 3.40 7.45 2.29
CA LEU A 68 2.10 7.44 2.97
C LEU A 68 1.21 8.61 2.50
N GLU A 69 1.79 9.76 2.17
CA GLU A 69 1.08 10.92 1.61
C GLU A 69 0.42 10.61 0.27
N ASP A 70 1.10 9.90 -0.63
CA ASP A 70 0.54 9.49 -1.92
C ASP A 70 -0.66 8.55 -1.72
N VAL A 71 -0.56 7.62 -0.76
CA VAL A 71 -1.65 6.71 -0.40
C VAL A 71 -2.86 7.48 0.13
N LEU A 72 -2.64 8.47 1.01
CA LEU A 72 -3.72 9.31 1.53
C LEU A 72 -4.37 10.16 0.43
N ALA A 73 -3.58 10.67 -0.50
CA ALA A 73 -4.09 11.40 -1.66
C ALA A 73 -4.93 10.49 -2.57
N GLU A 74 -4.48 9.26 -2.84
CA GLU A 74 -5.27 8.29 -3.61
C GLU A 74 -6.60 7.95 -2.91
N ILE A 75 -6.61 7.81 -1.58
CA ILE A 75 -7.85 7.60 -0.81
C ILE A 75 -8.79 8.79 -0.98
N ALA A 76 -8.29 10.02 -0.84
CA ALA A 76 -9.10 11.23 -0.99
C ALA A 76 -9.75 11.31 -2.39
N VAL A 77 -8.98 11.00 -3.45
CA VAL A 77 -9.50 10.92 -4.83
C VAL A 77 -10.53 9.80 -4.97
N THR A 78 -10.23 8.61 -4.45
CA THR A 78 -11.11 7.44 -4.51
C THR A 78 -12.46 7.69 -3.81
N LYS A 79 -12.45 8.52 -2.77
CA LYS A 79 -13.64 8.89 -1.98
C LYS A 79 -14.30 10.19 -2.43
N GLU A 80 -13.83 10.78 -3.53
CA GLU A 80 -14.35 12.04 -4.04
C GLU A 80 -14.34 13.16 -2.98
N TRP A 81 -13.31 13.18 -2.12
CA TRP A 81 -13.09 14.23 -1.12
C TRP A 81 -12.42 15.48 -1.72
N VAL A 82 -12.18 15.46 -3.03
CA VAL A 82 -11.47 16.50 -3.80
C VAL A 82 -12.47 17.30 -4.62
#